data_AF-Q7Q0V0-F1
#
_entry.id   AF-Q7Q0V0-F1
#
_cell.length_a   1.000
_cell.length_b   1.000
_cell.length_c   1.000
_cell.angle_alpha   90.00
_cell.angle_beta   90.00
_cell.angle_gamma   90.00
#
_symmetry.space_group_name_H-M   'P 1'
#
loop_
_entity.id
_entity.type
_entity.pdbx_description
1 polymer ?
#
loop_
_entity_poly.entity_id
_entity_poly.type
_entity_poly.pdbx_seq_one_letter_code
_entity_poly.pdbx_strand_id
1 'polypeptide(L)'
;MVSVAKVRHKLWYLLHALCHDPKRLVRGIVLFICSIVVMYQLTDCFKKLCNPPISTHSRFDLNDTMLYPAITFCREPAYKSDIMAKYNLAMHPKYTNSFDRFPFDEASLEQLFNEATYNHSEFFIQHGLNGDTKNIEVMESLHLDMGRCYTLNPLTKTKHSWKEAGFSIMLRHDTNNTRVSVGDMPPGWHVFIHDETEGFAENRMQSSGRVEYLYLEANEEMEIRLSTQHFFMLASYENECVEFSSVSSTRCGEICHWKAVVDSVGCSGPWMPGLGIRDCDNPESTKQLIKLYRQLEDLDGTQCGCFQPCTTTIYTASVMNRKPFHISVPAAQLWVYYTSKMVTIVEEFHGYDFNQFVSDLGGSLGFLLGLSVLGLIGLLEKIVELVFIRRLLSEKRKKQADKEVASNDRAESTTAEQRTNTSNHSDEVTPPEKGSPTGAILS
;
A
#
# COMPACT_ATOMS: atom_id res chain seq x y z
N MET A 1 -7.10 -43.12 35.89
CA MET A 1 -5.64 -43.15 36.10
C MET A 1 -5.05 -44.37 35.39
N VAL A 2 -4.56 -44.20 34.15
CA VAL A 2 -3.86 -45.27 33.44
C VAL A 2 -2.50 -45.44 34.10
N SER A 3 -2.28 -46.61 34.72
CA SER A 3 -1.06 -46.89 35.50
C SER A 3 0.20 -46.63 34.67
N VAL A 4 1.00 -45.66 35.13
CA VAL A 4 2.31 -45.27 34.56
C VAL A 4 3.23 -46.49 34.40
N ALA A 5 3.08 -47.50 35.27
CA ALA A 5 3.83 -48.75 35.20
C ALA A 5 3.49 -49.60 33.95
N LYS A 6 2.23 -49.60 33.48
CA LYS A 6 1.79 -50.36 32.30
C LYS A 6 2.28 -49.73 30.99
N VAL A 7 2.43 -48.40 30.97
CA VAL A 7 3.03 -47.66 29.84
C VAL A 7 4.54 -47.87 29.82
N ARG A 8 5.22 -47.79 30.98
CA ARG A 8 6.66 -48.03 31.12
C ARG A 8 7.06 -49.44 30.69
N HIS A 9 6.28 -50.47 31.06
CA HIS A 9 6.58 -51.85 30.71
C HIS A 9 6.34 -52.15 29.22
N LYS A 10 5.33 -51.53 28.58
CA LYS A 10 5.11 -51.62 27.13
C LYS A 10 6.18 -50.87 26.33
N LEU A 11 6.59 -49.69 26.82
CA LEU A 11 7.67 -48.91 26.20
C LEU A 11 9.01 -49.64 26.31
N TRP A 12 9.29 -50.29 27.45
CA TRP A 12 10.50 -51.08 27.67
C TRP A 12 10.51 -52.37 26.84
N TYR A 13 9.36 -53.04 26.65
CA TYR A 13 9.24 -54.19 25.75
C TYR A 13 9.36 -53.80 24.27
N LEU A 14 8.84 -52.64 23.88
CA LEU A 14 9.03 -52.07 22.54
C LEU A 14 10.48 -51.70 22.28
N LEU A 15 11.16 -51.07 23.25
CA LEU A 15 12.60 -50.75 23.21
C LEU A 15 13.46 -52.01 23.15
N HIS A 16 13.14 -53.04 23.95
CA HIS A 16 13.86 -54.31 23.97
C HIS A 16 13.65 -55.13 22.68
N ALA A 17 12.47 -55.06 22.06
CA ALA A 17 12.20 -55.65 20.74
C ALA A 17 12.81 -54.84 19.58
N LEU A 18 13.04 -53.53 19.76
CA LEU A 18 13.72 -52.69 18.78
C LEU A 18 15.24 -52.93 18.78
N CYS A 19 15.84 -53.23 19.94
CA CYS A 19 17.27 -53.50 20.09
C CYS A 19 17.73 -54.89 19.59
N HIS A 20 16.81 -55.85 19.39
CA HIS A 20 17.17 -57.19 18.91
C HIS A 20 17.38 -57.25 17.39
N ASP A 21 17.02 -56.19 16.68
CA ASP A 21 17.05 -56.13 15.21
C ASP A 21 17.60 -54.76 14.79
N PRO A 22 18.92 -54.61 14.52
CA PRO A 22 19.57 -53.30 14.31
C PRO A 22 18.91 -52.50 13.18
N LYS A 23 18.27 -53.19 12.22
CA LYS A 23 17.50 -52.59 11.12
C LYS A 23 16.25 -51.84 11.60
N ARG A 24 15.58 -52.30 12.66
CA ARG A 24 14.37 -51.64 13.21
C ARG A 24 14.71 -50.42 14.04
N LEU A 25 15.81 -50.49 14.81
CA LEU A 25 16.34 -49.37 15.56
C LEU A 25 16.74 -48.21 14.64
N VAL A 26 17.47 -48.50 13.56
CA VAL A 26 17.88 -47.50 12.55
C VAL A 26 16.65 -46.83 11.91
N ARG A 27 15.64 -47.61 11.50
CA ARG A 27 14.39 -47.06 10.94
C ARG A 27 13.65 -46.16 11.92
N GLY A 28 13.57 -46.55 13.20
CA GLY A 28 12.93 -45.74 14.24
C GLY A 28 13.63 -44.42 14.49
N ILE A 29 14.97 -44.43 14.53
CA ILE A 29 15.79 -43.20 14.71
C ILE A 29 15.64 -42.28 13.51
N VAL A 30 15.72 -42.82 12.28
CA VAL A 30 15.55 -42.03 11.06
C VAL A 30 14.16 -41.39 11.02
N LEU A 31 13.09 -42.14 11.30
CA LEU A 31 11.73 -41.59 11.34
C LEU A 31 11.55 -40.51 12.40
N PHE A 32 12.18 -40.67 13.58
CA PHE A 32 12.14 -39.66 14.63
C PHE A 32 12.81 -38.36 14.20
N ILE A 33 14.01 -38.45 13.61
CA ILE A 33 14.73 -37.28 13.08
C ILE A 33 13.92 -36.61 11.96
N CYS A 34 13.42 -37.38 10.99
CA CYS A 34 12.56 -36.87 9.91
C CYS A 34 11.31 -36.17 10.45
N SER A 35 10.68 -36.70 11.51
CA SER A 35 9.50 -36.08 12.14
C SER A 35 9.84 -34.73 12.79
N ILE A 36 10.99 -34.60 13.46
CA ILE A 36 11.44 -33.32 14.03
C ILE A 36 11.67 -32.30 12.93
N VAL A 37 12.35 -32.69 11.84
CA VAL A 37 12.63 -31.79 10.71
C VAL A 37 11.34 -31.32 10.04
N VAL A 38 10.38 -32.24 9.82
CA VAL A 38 9.05 -31.88 9.30
C VAL A 38 8.37 -30.87 10.22
N MET A 39 8.31 -31.12 11.53
CA MET A 39 7.66 -30.18 12.47
C MET A 39 8.28 -28.79 12.43
N TYR A 40 9.60 -28.70 12.28
CA TYR A 40 10.29 -27.42 12.10
C TYR A 40 9.90 -26.74 10.78
N GLN A 41 9.95 -27.47 9.66
CA GLN A 41 9.55 -26.96 8.34
C GLN A 41 8.10 -26.49 8.31
N LEU A 42 7.18 -27.25 8.91
CA LEU A 42 5.78 -26.87 9.04
C LEU A 42 5.63 -25.55 9.79
N THR A 43 6.32 -25.41 10.92
CA THR A 43 6.27 -24.18 11.72
C THR A 43 6.75 -22.98 10.92
N ASP A 44 7.79 -23.13 10.10
CA ASP A 44 8.28 -22.08 9.22
C ASP A 44 7.29 -21.73 8.09
N CYS A 45 6.68 -22.75 7.46
CA CYS A 45 5.66 -22.55 6.43
C CYS A 45 4.41 -21.85 6.99
N PHE A 46 3.96 -22.21 8.21
CA PHE A 46 2.86 -21.52 8.88
C PHE A 46 3.21 -20.06 9.21
N LYS A 47 4.44 -19.79 9.65
CA LYS A 47 4.90 -18.40 9.87
C LYS A 47 4.88 -17.58 8.59
N LYS A 48 5.36 -18.16 7.47
CA LYS A 48 5.31 -17.53 6.14
C LYS A 48 3.88 -17.35 5.63
N LEU A 49 2.95 -18.24 5.95
CA LEU A 49 1.55 -18.07 5.57
C LEU A 49 0.86 -16.95 6.36
N CYS A 50 1.17 -16.82 7.67
CA CYS A 50 0.59 -15.77 8.49
C CYS A 50 1.18 -14.39 8.20
N ASN A 51 2.49 -14.32 7.91
CA ASN A 51 3.19 -13.08 7.55
C ASN A 51 3.93 -13.32 6.22
N PRO A 52 3.22 -13.27 5.09
CA PRO A 52 3.81 -13.52 3.79
C PRO A 52 4.86 -12.45 3.46
N PRO A 53 6.06 -12.84 3.00
CA PRO A 53 7.06 -11.88 2.55
C PRO A 53 6.51 -11.10 1.35
N ILE A 54 6.71 -9.78 1.36
CA ILE A 54 6.37 -8.93 0.23
C ILE A 54 7.46 -9.12 -0.83
N SER A 55 7.03 -9.37 -2.07
CA SER A 55 7.90 -9.47 -3.23
C SER A 55 7.51 -8.41 -4.24
N THR A 56 8.49 -7.88 -4.96
CA THR A 56 8.28 -6.85 -5.97
C THR A 56 8.60 -7.40 -7.35
N HIS A 57 7.69 -7.21 -8.30
CA HIS A 57 7.91 -7.54 -9.71
C HIS A 57 7.93 -6.27 -10.54
N SER A 58 8.91 -6.16 -11.45
CA SER A 58 8.97 -5.08 -12.43
C SER A 58 8.77 -5.63 -13.84
N ARG A 59 7.88 -4.99 -14.60
CA ARG A 59 7.66 -5.29 -16.02
C ARG A 59 7.58 -4.00 -16.84
N PHE A 60 7.76 -4.14 -18.15
CA PHE A 60 7.57 -3.05 -19.10
C PHE A 60 6.35 -3.34 -19.95
N ASP A 61 5.38 -2.44 -19.89
CA ASP A 61 4.15 -2.53 -20.68
C ASP A 61 4.14 -1.43 -21.73
N LEU A 62 3.74 -1.78 -22.96
CA LEU A 62 3.52 -0.80 -24.01
C LEU A 62 2.10 -0.25 -23.87
N ASN A 63 1.98 1.01 -23.44
CA ASN A 63 0.67 1.62 -23.25
C ASN A 63 0.13 2.21 -24.56
N ASP A 64 -1.13 1.96 -24.90
CA ASP A 64 -1.76 2.50 -26.11
C ASP A 64 -1.93 4.02 -26.04
N THR A 65 -2.24 4.53 -24.84
CA THR A 65 -2.46 5.94 -24.54
C THR A 65 -1.69 6.35 -23.28
N MET A 66 -0.99 7.47 -23.32
CA MET A 66 -0.26 8.02 -22.17
C MET A 66 -0.91 9.30 -21.68
N LEU A 67 -0.88 9.50 -20.36
CA LEU A 67 -1.15 10.80 -19.73
C LEU A 67 0.16 11.57 -19.64
N TYR A 68 0.09 12.88 -19.80
CA TYR A 68 1.20 13.75 -19.44
C TYR A 68 1.15 14.07 -17.93
N PRO A 69 2.28 14.42 -17.31
CA PRO A 69 2.30 14.94 -15.94
C PRO A 69 1.77 16.38 -15.88
N ALA A 70 1.42 16.81 -14.67
CA ALA A 70 1.29 18.22 -14.36
C ALA A 70 2.68 18.86 -14.26
N ILE A 71 2.79 20.12 -14.70
CA ILE A 71 4.05 20.88 -14.65
C ILE A 71 3.82 22.20 -13.95
N THR A 72 4.45 22.39 -12.80
CA THR A 72 4.41 23.63 -12.02
C THR A 72 5.64 24.48 -12.28
N PHE A 73 5.43 25.75 -12.56
CA PHE A 73 6.46 26.76 -12.79
C PHE A 73 6.43 27.81 -11.69
N CYS A 74 7.56 28.04 -11.05
CA CYS A 74 7.78 29.16 -10.14
C CYS A 74 8.94 30.00 -10.65
N ARG A 75 8.77 31.32 -10.68
CA ARG A 75 9.74 32.24 -11.28
C ARG A 75 10.84 32.62 -10.28
N GLU A 76 12.07 32.78 -10.77
CA GLU A 76 13.20 33.32 -10.02
C GLU A 76 13.75 34.57 -10.72
N PRO A 77 13.76 35.75 -10.08
CA PRO A 77 13.24 36.03 -8.74
C PRO A 77 11.71 36.03 -8.69
N ALA A 78 11.16 35.58 -7.56
CA ALA A 78 9.71 35.42 -7.34
C ALA A 78 8.93 36.75 -7.27
N TYR A 79 9.59 37.83 -6.84
CA TYR A 79 8.97 39.13 -6.58
C TYR A 79 9.60 40.26 -7.41
N LYS A 80 8.77 41.22 -7.84
CA LYS A 80 9.17 42.45 -8.54
C LYS A 80 9.83 43.42 -7.56
N SER A 81 11.10 43.73 -7.78
CA SER A 81 11.91 44.52 -6.83
C SER A 81 11.43 45.97 -6.68
N ASP A 82 10.92 46.57 -7.75
CA ASP A 82 10.34 47.92 -7.78
C ASP A 82 9.02 48.00 -6.99
N ILE A 83 8.16 46.97 -7.13
CA ILE A 83 6.91 46.88 -6.38
C ILE A 83 7.18 46.60 -4.90
N MET A 84 8.15 45.73 -4.60
CA MET A 84 8.57 45.49 -3.21
C MET A 84 9.06 46.78 -2.53
N ALA A 85 9.84 47.60 -3.25
CA ALA A 85 10.30 48.89 -2.74
C ALA A 85 9.15 49.88 -2.48
N LYS A 86 8.09 49.87 -3.30
CA LYS A 86 6.86 50.66 -3.07
C LYS A 86 6.22 50.37 -1.71
N TYR A 87 6.32 49.13 -1.22
CA TYR A 87 5.79 48.71 0.07
C TYR A 87 6.80 48.77 1.23
N ASN A 88 7.96 49.42 1.03
CA ASN A 88 9.08 49.49 1.98
C ASN A 88 9.75 48.13 2.29
N LEU A 89 9.63 47.13 1.42
CA LEU A 89 10.34 45.86 1.56
C LEU A 89 11.68 45.94 0.81
N ALA A 90 12.78 45.87 1.56
CA ALA A 90 14.13 45.88 1.00
C ALA A 90 14.69 44.49 0.69
N MET A 91 14.01 43.43 1.13
CA MET A 91 14.44 42.06 0.97
C MET A 91 13.26 41.11 0.78
N HIS A 92 13.58 39.84 0.52
CA HIS A 92 12.59 38.80 0.23
C HIS A 92 11.57 38.62 1.38
N PRO A 93 10.25 38.47 1.10
CA PRO A 93 9.21 38.35 2.14
C PRO A 93 9.47 37.27 3.19
N LYS A 94 10.15 36.18 2.81
CA LYS A 94 10.60 35.12 3.73
C LYS A 94 11.45 35.56 4.93
N TYR A 95 12.03 36.75 4.89
CA TYR A 95 12.77 37.32 6.00
C TYR A 95 11.85 38.22 6.84
N THR A 96 11.72 37.91 8.12
CA THR A 96 10.77 38.55 9.04
C THR A 96 10.97 40.06 9.18
N ASN A 97 12.22 40.53 9.11
CA ASN A 97 12.57 41.96 9.13
C ASN A 97 12.06 42.76 7.91
N SER A 98 11.66 42.11 6.82
CA SER A 98 11.06 42.79 5.66
C SER A 98 9.79 43.56 6.03
N PHE A 99 9.06 43.09 7.05
CA PHE A 99 7.78 43.66 7.46
C PHE A 99 7.89 44.70 8.58
N ASP A 100 9.11 45.10 8.98
CA ASP A 100 9.32 46.14 10.00
C ASP A 100 8.72 47.50 9.62
N ARG A 101 8.69 47.81 8.32
CA ARG A 101 8.27 49.11 7.76
C ARG A 101 7.10 48.98 6.79
N PHE A 102 6.48 47.81 6.71
CA PHE A 102 5.34 47.60 5.84
C PHE A 102 4.13 48.42 6.34
N PRO A 103 3.45 49.19 5.46
CA PRO A 103 2.36 50.08 5.86
C PRO A 103 1.04 49.29 6.00
N PHE A 104 0.90 48.53 7.08
CA PHE A 104 -0.31 47.74 7.36
C PHE A 104 -1.60 48.57 7.44
N ASP A 105 -1.50 49.88 7.71
CA ASP A 105 -2.64 50.80 7.75
C ASP A 105 -3.17 51.17 6.35
N GLU A 106 -2.34 51.05 5.31
CA GLU A 106 -2.66 51.48 3.93
C GLU A 106 -2.80 50.32 2.94
N ALA A 107 -2.14 49.19 3.22
CA ALA A 107 -2.07 48.04 2.31
C ALA A 107 -2.18 46.70 3.05
N SER A 108 -2.84 45.74 2.41
CA SER A 108 -2.92 44.36 2.92
C SER A 108 -1.79 43.48 2.38
N LEU A 109 -1.53 42.36 3.06
CA LEU A 109 -0.62 41.32 2.56
C LEU A 109 -1.10 40.74 1.22
N GLU A 110 -2.41 40.55 1.06
CA GLU A 110 -3.01 40.10 -0.19
C GLU A 110 -2.69 41.06 -1.35
N GLN A 111 -2.83 42.37 -1.12
CA GLN A 111 -2.48 43.38 -2.13
C GLN A 111 -0.99 43.34 -2.49
N LEU A 112 -0.12 43.24 -1.49
CA LEU A 112 1.32 43.11 -1.70
C LEU A 112 1.65 41.89 -2.59
N PHE A 113 1.16 40.70 -2.23
CA PHE A 113 1.45 39.48 -2.98
C PHE A 113 0.84 39.52 -4.38
N ASN A 114 -0.34 40.12 -4.55
CA ASN A 114 -0.97 40.25 -5.85
C ASN A 114 -0.21 41.19 -6.80
N GLU A 115 0.29 42.32 -6.31
CA GLU A 115 1.02 43.29 -7.13
C GLU A 115 2.50 42.91 -7.33
N ALA A 116 3.15 42.36 -6.29
CA ALA A 116 4.58 42.08 -6.30
C ALA A 116 4.94 40.78 -7.05
N THR A 117 3.97 39.90 -7.29
CA THR A 117 4.17 38.68 -8.08
C THR A 117 3.77 38.86 -9.55
N TYR A 118 4.03 37.85 -10.38
CA TYR A 118 3.86 37.93 -11.83
C TYR A 118 2.55 37.28 -12.27
N ASN A 119 1.65 38.06 -12.85
CA ASN A 119 0.37 37.54 -13.35
C ASN A 119 0.55 36.68 -14.62
N HIS A 120 -0.52 36.00 -15.05
CA HIS A 120 -0.44 35.03 -16.15
C HIS A 120 0.13 35.64 -17.45
N SER A 121 -0.26 36.87 -17.79
CA SER A 121 0.19 37.57 -19.01
C SER A 121 1.63 38.07 -18.94
N GLU A 122 2.15 38.26 -17.73
CA GLU A 122 3.56 38.57 -17.47
C GLU A 122 4.42 37.30 -17.46
N PHE A 123 3.81 36.14 -17.18
CA PHE A 123 4.50 34.86 -16.99
C PHE A 123 4.61 34.04 -18.30
N PHE A 124 3.52 33.92 -19.07
CA PHE A 124 3.49 33.11 -20.28
C PHE A 124 3.47 33.97 -21.55
N ILE A 125 4.27 33.58 -22.55
CA ILE A 125 4.12 34.04 -23.93
C ILE A 125 3.14 33.12 -24.65
N GLN A 126 3.35 31.80 -24.51
CA GLN A 126 2.54 30.77 -25.12
C GLN A 126 2.70 29.48 -24.31
N HIS A 127 1.66 28.66 -24.24
CA HIS A 127 1.73 27.29 -23.72
C HIS A 127 0.73 26.43 -24.47
N GLY A 128 0.98 25.14 -24.60
CA GLY A 128 0.05 24.22 -25.27
C GLY A 128 0.49 22.78 -25.14
N LEU A 129 -0.46 21.87 -25.26
CA LEU A 129 -0.24 20.43 -25.27
C LEU A 129 -0.83 19.87 -26.55
N ASN A 130 -0.05 19.10 -27.31
CA ASN A 130 -0.46 18.59 -28.62
C ASN A 130 -0.93 19.73 -29.56
N GLY A 131 -0.24 20.87 -29.50
CA GLY A 131 -0.50 22.04 -30.35
C GLY A 131 -1.69 22.93 -29.98
N ASP A 132 -2.44 22.63 -28.90
CA ASP A 132 -3.61 23.43 -28.48
C ASP A 132 -3.49 23.85 -27.00
N THR A 133 -3.88 25.10 -26.70
CA THR A 133 -3.97 25.64 -25.33
C THR A 133 -5.14 25.02 -24.55
N LYS A 134 -6.22 24.63 -25.24
CA LYS A 134 -7.42 24.04 -24.62
C LYS A 134 -7.19 22.65 -24.03
N ASN A 135 -6.06 22.03 -24.36
CA ASN A 135 -5.65 20.75 -23.81
C ASN A 135 -4.96 20.89 -22.44
N ILE A 136 -4.90 22.10 -21.89
CA ILE A 136 -4.27 22.42 -20.61
C ILE A 136 -5.24 23.23 -19.76
N GLU A 137 -5.38 22.86 -18.50
CA GLU A 137 -5.91 23.72 -17.45
C GLU A 137 -4.76 24.40 -16.71
N VAL A 138 -4.85 25.71 -16.51
CA VAL A 138 -3.83 26.49 -15.79
C VAL A 138 -4.36 26.82 -14.41
N MET A 139 -3.71 26.29 -13.38
CA MET A 139 -3.99 26.62 -11.99
C MET A 139 -2.95 27.59 -11.44
N GLU A 140 -3.40 28.58 -10.68
CA GLU A 140 -2.56 29.53 -9.96
C GLU A 140 -2.44 29.14 -8.49
N SER A 141 -1.23 29.24 -7.94
CA SER A 141 -0.96 29.10 -6.51
C SER A 141 -0.01 30.18 -6.00
N LEU A 142 -0.23 30.64 -4.76
CA LEU A 142 0.63 31.59 -4.08
C LEU A 142 1.43 30.89 -2.99
N HIS A 143 2.73 31.19 -2.94
CA HIS A 143 3.69 30.60 -2.03
C HIS A 143 4.60 31.70 -1.44
N LEU A 144 5.21 31.45 -0.28
CA LEU A 144 5.96 32.48 0.45
C LEU A 144 7.36 32.71 -0.14
N ASP A 145 8.09 31.64 -0.39
CA ASP A 145 9.44 31.63 -0.97
C ASP A 145 9.41 31.77 -2.49
N MET A 146 8.47 31.09 -3.15
CA MET A 146 8.38 30.98 -4.61
C MET A 146 7.44 32.01 -5.26
N GLY A 147 6.71 32.79 -4.46
CA GLY A 147 5.73 33.77 -4.94
C GLY A 147 4.57 33.11 -5.68
N ARG A 148 4.15 33.69 -6.80
CA ARG A 148 3.06 33.13 -7.61
C ARG A 148 3.60 32.11 -8.61
N CYS A 149 3.08 30.89 -8.52
CA CYS A 149 3.40 29.79 -9.41
C CYS A 149 2.19 29.40 -10.27
N TYR A 150 2.47 28.74 -11.39
CA TYR A 150 1.44 28.24 -12.31
C TYR A 150 1.64 26.77 -12.59
N THR A 151 0.60 25.97 -12.38
CA THR A 151 0.56 24.54 -12.69
C THR A 151 -0.22 24.34 -13.99
N LEU A 152 0.40 23.67 -14.95
CA LEU A 152 -0.22 23.24 -16.20
C LEU A 152 -0.70 21.79 -16.04
N ASN A 153 -2.01 21.61 -15.91
CA ASN A 153 -2.65 20.30 -15.81
C ASN A 153 -3.11 19.81 -17.20
N PRO A 154 -2.74 18.60 -17.62
CA PRO A 154 -3.10 18.08 -18.93
C PRO A 154 -4.53 17.54 -18.97
N LEU A 155 -5.33 18.03 -19.91
CA LEU A 155 -6.73 17.60 -20.10
C LEU A 155 -6.91 16.50 -21.15
N THR A 156 -5.84 16.11 -21.83
CA THR A 156 -5.88 15.10 -22.91
C THR A 156 -4.80 14.04 -22.74
N LYS A 157 -5.15 12.84 -23.22
CA LYS A 157 -4.19 11.73 -23.41
C LYS A 157 -3.56 11.83 -24.78
N THR A 158 -2.35 11.30 -24.92
CA THR A 158 -1.66 11.17 -26.21
C THR A 158 -1.55 9.72 -26.65
N LYS A 159 -1.61 9.48 -27.96
CA LYS A 159 -1.24 8.20 -28.61
C LYS A 159 0.12 8.29 -29.30
N HIS A 160 0.83 9.38 -29.12
CA HIS A 160 2.04 9.70 -29.88
C HIS A 160 3.19 9.98 -28.93
N SER A 161 4.40 9.58 -29.33
CA SER A 161 5.63 9.70 -28.54
C SER A 161 6.68 10.48 -29.32
N TRP A 162 6.32 11.68 -29.79
CA TRP A 162 7.19 12.62 -30.48
C TRP A 162 6.99 14.03 -29.92
N LYS A 163 7.90 14.95 -30.26
CA LYS A 163 8.03 16.29 -29.66
C LYS A 163 6.76 17.12 -29.80
N GLU A 164 6.17 17.16 -31.00
CA GLU A 164 4.98 17.95 -31.35
C GLU A 164 3.71 17.49 -30.63
N ALA A 165 3.66 16.25 -30.16
CA ALA A 165 2.53 15.73 -29.38
C ALA A 165 2.61 16.10 -27.89
N GLY A 166 3.74 16.65 -27.45
CA GLY A 166 3.98 17.02 -26.05
C GLY A 166 3.65 18.47 -25.72
N PHE A 167 4.18 18.91 -24.58
CA PHE A 167 4.11 20.30 -24.16
C PHE A 167 5.05 21.17 -24.99
N SER A 168 4.54 22.32 -25.41
CA SER A 168 5.29 23.44 -25.95
C SER A 168 5.00 24.66 -25.10
N ILE A 169 5.99 25.13 -24.34
CA ILE A 169 5.79 26.18 -23.33
C ILE A 169 6.86 27.25 -23.53
N MET A 170 6.42 28.49 -23.67
CA MET A 170 7.27 29.66 -23.81
C MET A 170 6.97 30.65 -22.67
N LEU A 171 7.96 30.88 -21.84
CA LEU A 171 7.88 31.70 -20.62
C LEU A 171 8.52 33.06 -20.85
N ARG A 172 7.98 34.10 -20.23
CA ARG A 172 8.47 35.48 -20.33
C ARG A 172 9.21 35.89 -19.06
N HIS A 173 10.36 36.54 -19.24
CA HIS A 173 11.15 37.13 -18.17
C HIS A 173 11.41 38.63 -18.42
N ASP A 174 11.55 39.43 -17.37
CA ASP A 174 11.87 40.86 -17.47
C ASP A 174 13.38 41.15 -17.41
N THR A 175 14.14 40.26 -16.77
CA THR A 175 15.56 40.43 -16.49
C THR A 175 16.40 39.55 -17.40
N ASN A 176 17.52 40.08 -17.88
CA ASN A 176 18.48 39.34 -18.69
C ASN A 176 19.59 38.71 -17.83
N ASN A 177 20.15 37.60 -18.29
CA ASN A 177 21.14 36.77 -17.57
C ASN A 177 22.55 37.41 -17.49
N THR A 178 22.71 38.67 -17.91
CA THR A 178 24.01 39.33 -18.09
C THR A 178 24.60 39.96 -16.81
N ARG A 179 23.92 39.87 -15.66
CA ARG A 179 24.31 40.57 -14.41
C ARG A 179 24.19 39.69 -13.15
N VAL A 180 24.41 38.38 -13.27
CA VAL A 180 24.35 37.49 -12.10
C VAL A 180 25.70 37.54 -11.38
N SER A 181 25.70 37.86 -10.08
CA SER A 181 26.91 37.81 -9.27
C SER A 181 27.30 36.35 -9.01
N VAL A 182 28.60 36.08 -8.81
CA VAL A 182 29.07 34.75 -8.44
C VAL A 182 28.42 34.33 -7.12
N GLY A 183 27.58 33.29 -7.15
CA GLY A 183 26.86 32.76 -5.98
C GLY A 183 25.35 33.03 -5.98
N ASP A 184 24.87 33.92 -6.85
CA ASP A 184 23.43 34.16 -7.02
C ASP A 184 22.82 33.17 -8.02
N MET A 185 21.56 32.78 -7.80
CA MET A 185 20.83 31.99 -8.79
C MET A 185 20.52 32.89 -10.01
N PRO A 186 20.79 32.42 -11.24
CA PRO A 186 20.43 33.19 -12.43
C PRO A 186 18.92 33.43 -12.51
N PRO A 187 18.45 34.44 -13.25
CA PRO A 187 17.03 34.59 -13.57
C PRO A 187 16.51 33.40 -14.39
N GLY A 188 15.30 32.94 -14.09
CA GLY A 188 14.73 31.75 -14.72
C GLY A 188 13.49 31.22 -14.01
N TRP A 189 13.29 29.90 -14.07
CA TRP A 189 12.14 29.21 -13.51
C TRP A 189 12.53 27.89 -12.87
N HIS A 190 12.00 27.66 -11.68
CA HIS A 190 11.89 26.35 -11.07
C HIS A 190 10.76 25.58 -11.75
N VAL A 191 11.07 24.40 -12.27
CA VAL A 191 10.14 23.53 -12.97
C VAL A 191 9.97 22.26 -12.15
N PHE A 192 8.74 21.98 -11.75
CA PHE A 192 8.36 20.82 -10.97
C PHE A 192 7.42 19.93 -11.80
N ILE A 193 7.81 18.68 -11.99
CA ILE A 193 7.02 17.70 -12.76
C ILE A 193 6.48 16.68 -11.78
N HIS A 194 5.16 16.53 -11.74
CA HIS A 194 4.49 15.66 -10.77
C HIS A 194 3.20 15.09 -11.35
N ASP A 195 2.65 14.09 -10.67
CA ASP A 195 1.30 13.61 -10.98
C ASP A 195 0.27 14.70 -10.67
N GLU A 196 -0.79 14.76 -11.48
CA GLU A 196 -1.90 15.72 -11.29
C GLU A 196 -2.50 15.57 -9.90
N THR A 197 -2.61 14.33 -9.40
CA THR A 197 -3.19 14.07 -8.09
C THR A 197 -2.26 14.41 -6.94
N GLU A 198 -0.93 14.39 -7.10
CA GLU A 198 0.01 14.70 -6.01
C GLU A 198 -0.01 16.21 -5.70
N GLY A 199 -0.12 17.05 -6.73
CA GLY A 199 -0.01 18.51 -6.64
C GLY A 199 1.41 19.00 -6.34
N PHE A 200 1.56 20.32 -6.19
CA PHE A 200 2.81 20.97 -5.80
C PHE A 200 2.66 21.66 -4.45
N ALA A 201 3.64 21.47 -3.57
CA ALA A 201 3.81 22.26 -2.36
C ALA A 201 5.23 22.82 -2.30
N GLU A 202 5.34 24.06 -1.84
CA GLU A 202 6.63 24.75 -1.68
C GLU A 202 7.57 24.03 -0.71
N ASN A 203 7.01 23.40 0.32
CA ASN A 203 7.77 22.67 1.32
C ASN A 203 8.24 21.31 0.78
N ARG A 204 9.56 21.14 0.71
CA ARG A 204 10.23 20.01 0.07
C ARG A 204 10.05 18.68 0.80
N MET A 205 9.89 18.66 2.12
CA MET A 205 9.66 17.42 2.87
C MET A 205 8.24 16.86 2.67
N GLN A 206 7.29 17.70 2.27
CA GLN A 206 5.90 17.29 2.02
C GLN A 206 5.68 16.77 0.60
N SER A 207 6.56 17.14 -0.33
CA SER A 207 6.65 16.52 -1.64
C SER A 207 7.35 15.18 -1.45
N SER A 208 6.59 14.09 -1.48
CA SER A 208 6.94 12.71 -1.09
C SER A 208 8.08 12.02 -1.90
N GLY A 209 9.05 12.78 -2.43
CA GLY A 209 10.05 12.33 -3.39
C GLY A 209 9.50 12.04 -4.78
N ARG A 210 8.21 12.37 -5.02
CA ARG A 210 7.47 12.09 -6.27
C ARG A 210 7.41 13.27 -7.24
N VAL A 211 8.08 14.36 -6.89
CA VAL A 211 8.16 15.58 -7.68
C VAL A 211 9.57 15.70 -8.24
N GLU A 212 9.68 15.69 -9.57
CA GLU A 212 10.96 15.89 -10.26
C GLU A 212 11.24 17.39 -10.39
N TYR A 213 12.46 17.81 -10.09
CA TYR A 213 12.86 19.22 -10.08
C TYR A 213 13.91 19.53 -11.13
N LEU A 214 13.65 20.57 -11.92
CA LEU A 214 14.58 21.12 -12.90
C LEU A 214 14.62 22.64 -12.80
N TYR A 215 15.73 23.23 -13.23
CA TYR A 215 15.87 24.67 -13.35
C TYR A 215 16.08 25.07 -14.82
N LEU A 216 15.22 25.96 -15.31
CA LEU A 216 15.22 26.51 -16.66
C LEU A 216 15.68 27.97 -16.61
N GLU A 217 16.80 28.28 -17.23
CA GLU A 217 17.35 29.64 -17.21
C GLU A 217 16.66 30.57 -18.21
N ALA A 218 16.70 31.88 -17.94
CA ALA A 218 16.31 32.87 -18.92
C ALA A 218 17.22 32.83 -20.16
N ASN A 219 16.61 32.92 -21.34
CA ASN A 219 17.24 32.77 -22.65
C ASN A 219 17.75 31.35 -22.95
N GLU A 220 17.07 30.33 -22.42
CA GLU A 220 17.36 28.92 -22.67
C GLU A 220 16.18 28.23 -23.38
N GLU A 221 16.49 27.34 -24.32
CA GLU A 221 15.59 26.30 -24.82
C GLU A 221 16.02 24.96 -24.22
N MET A 222 15.10 24.29 -23.54
CA MET A 222 15.31 22.98 -22.92
C MET A 222 14.34 21.95 -23.49
N GLU A 223 14.88 20.77 -23.83
CA GLU A 223 14.10 19.61 -24.25
C GLU A 223 14.17 18.53 -23.16
N ILE A 224 13.00 18.06 -22.73
CA ILE A 224 12.83 17.04 -21.70
C ILE A 224 12.17 15.81 -22.31
N ARG A 225 12.81 14.66 -22.11
CA ARG A 225 12.23 13.34 -22.32
C ARG A 225 11.58 12.87 -21.03
N LEU A 226 10.32 12.43 -21.14
CA LEU A 226 9.59 11.80 -20.03
C LEU A 226 9.72 10.27 -20.08
N SER A 227 9.79 9.68 -18.88
CA SER A 227 9.57 8.26 -18.63
C SER A 227 8.57 8.11 -17.49
N THR A 228 7.67 7.11 -17.57
CA THR A 228 6.62 6.90 -16.57
C THR A 228 6.80 5.56 -15.88
N GLN A 229 6.62 5.57 -14.56
CA GLN A 229 6.61 4.38 -13.72
C GLN A 229 5.32 4.36 -12.89
N HIS A 230 4.60 3.24 -12.93
CA HIS A 230 3.46 2.99 -12.05
C HIS A 230 3.88 2.05 -10.93
N PHE A 231 3.62 2.46 -9.70
CA PHE A 231 3.85 1.66 -8.51
C PHE A 231 2.51 1.24 -7.91
N PHE A 232 2.38 -0.05 -7.64
CA PHE A 232 1.27 -0.64 -6.90
C PHE A 232 1.85 -1.28 -5.65
N MET A 233 1.73 -0.58 -4.52
CA MET A 233 2.24 -1.00 -3.23
C MET A 233 1.16 -1.72 -2.43
N LEU A 234 1.58 -2.58 -1.51
CA LEU A 234 0.68 -3.20 -0.54
C LEU A 234 0.76 -2.47 0.80
N ALA A 235 -0.41 -2.24 1.41
CA ALA A 235 -0.45 -1.76 2.78
C ALA A 235 0.17 -2.81 3.71
N SER A 236 1.16 -2.39 4.49
CA SER A 236 1.88 -3.25 5.43
C SER A 236 2.10 -2.52 6.75
N TYR A 237 2.50 -3.26 7.79
CA TYR A 237 2.84 -2.67 9.08
C TYR A 237 4.01 -1.66 8.99
N GLU A 238 4.91 -1.83 8.02
CA GLU A 238 6.05 -0.94 7.82
C GLU A 238 5.73 0.24 6.89
N ASN A 239 4.72 0.11 6.03
CA ASN A 239 4.31 1.14 5.08
C ASN A 239 2.79 1.20 4.99
N GLU A 240 2.21 2.15 5.73
CA GLU A 240 0.77 2.44 5.69
C GLU A 240 0.48 3.31 4.47
N CYS A 241 -0.17 2.71 3.46
CA CYS A 241 -0.70 3.41 2.30
C CYS A 241 -2.22 3.30 2.26
N VAL A 242 -2.86 4.26 1.60
CA VAL A 242 -4.32 4.30 1.43
C VAL A 242 -4.71 3.91 0.00
N GLU A 243 -5.66 3.00 -0.17
CA GLU A 243 -6.12 2.60 -1.51
C GLU A 243 -6.86 3.74 -2.21
N PHE A 244 -7.62 4.54 -1.47
CA PHE A 244 -8.39 5.65 -1.99
C PHE A 244 -8.23 6.87 -1.09
N SER A 245 -7.83 8.00 -1.67
CA SER A 245 -7.87 9.29 -1.02
C SER A 245 -8.37 10.34 -2.00
N SER A 246 -9.24 11.24 -1.54
CA SER A 246 -9.66 12.42 -2.31
C SER A 246 -8.66 13.56 -2.23
N VAL A 247 -7.67 13.49 -1.33
CA VAL A 247 -6.65 14.52 -1.12
C VAL A 247 -5.28 13.87 -1.16
N SER A 248 -4.35 14.51 -1.86
CA SER A 248 -2.97 14.02 -1.96
C SER A 248 -2.25 14.06 -0.62
N SER A 249 -1.24 13.21 -0.43
CA SER A 249 -0.37 13.25 0.74
C SER A 249 0.29 14.62 0.90
N THR A 250 0.78 15.20 -0.20
CA THR A 250 1.40 16.53 -0.21
C THR A 250 0.43 17.63 0.21
N ARG A 251 -0.78 17.66 -0.35
CA ARG A 251 -1.81 18.66 -0.01
C ARG A 251 -2.31 18.51 1.42
N CYS A 252 -2.46 17.26 1.89
CA CYS A 252 -2.79 16.97 3.27
C CYS A 252 -1.72 17.52 4.23
N GLY A 253 -0.44 17.24 3.95
CA GLY A 253 0.69 17.73 4.75
C GLY A 253 0.76 19.25 4.76
N GLU A 254 0.56 19.89 3.61
CA GLU A 254 0.57 21.34 3.47
C GLU A 254 -0.54 22.00 4.32
N ILE A 255 -1.78 21.51 4.22
CA ILE A 255 -2.90 22.01 5.03
C ILE A 255 -2.65 21.76 6.53
N CYS A 256 -2.08 20.60 6.90
CA CYS A 256 -1.76 20.30 8.29
C CYS A 256 -0.73 21.28 8.85
N HIS A 257 0.33 21.53 8.10
CA HIS A 257 1.36 22.51 8.46
C HIS A 257 0.74 23.90 8.62
N TRP A 258 -0.07 24.36 7.66
CA TRP A 258 -0.71 25.66 7.76
C TRP A 258 -1.61 25.78 8.99
N LYS A 259 -2.38 24.73 9.31
CA LYS A 259 -3.20 24.70 10.53
C LYS A 259 -2.35 24.82 11.79
N ALA A 260 -1.26 24.06 11.91
CA ALA A 260 -0.39 24.12 13.07
C ALA A 260 0.20 25.54 13.30
N VAL A 261 0.57 26.21 12.20
CA VAL A 261 1.06 27.60 12.25
C VAL A 261 -0.06 28.56 12.65
N VAL A 262 -1.21 28.49 11.98
CA VAL A 262 -2.33 29.42 12.18
C VAL A 262 -2.97 29.25 13.56
N ASP A 263 -3.06 28.03 14.09
CA ASP A 263 -3.55 27.76 15.45
C ASP A 263 -2.65 28.41 16.52
N SER A 264 -1.36 28.57 16.22
CA SER A 264 -0.39 29.20 17.11
C SER A 264 -0.37 30.73 17.04
N VAL A 265 -0.67 31.32 15.87
CA VAL A 265 -0.59 32.78 15.62
C VAL A 265 -1.95 33.47 15.68
N GLY A 266 -3.01 32.80 15.25
CA GLY A 266 -4.37 33.34 15.17
C GLY A 266 -4.69 34.14 13.90
N CYS A 267 -3.80 34.17 12.92
CA CYS A 267 -4.02 34.75 11.60
C CYS A 267 -3.27 33.97 10.51
N SER A 268 -3.67 34.17 9.25
CA SER A 268 -3.12 33.51 8.07
C SER A 268 -2.27 34.47 7.22
N GLY A 269 -1.75 33.98 6.10
CA GLY A 269 -1.19 34.79 5.03
C GLY A 269 -1.76 34.38 3.67
N PRO A 270 -1.62 35.21 2.63
CA PRO A 270 -2.15 34.94 1.29
C PRO A 270 -1.67 33.62 0.66
N TRP A 271 -0.49 33.14 1.07
CA TRP A 271 0.10 31.88 0.62
C TRP A 271 -0.45 30.63 1.34
N MET A 272 -1.42 30.78 2.25
CA MET A 272 -2.10 29.69 2.97
C MET A 272 -3.62 29.70 2.72
N PRO A 273 -4.07 29.50 1.46
CA PRO A 273 -5.48 29.60 1.10
C PRO A 273 -6.35 28.48 1.70
N GLY A 274 -7.64 28.76 1.88
CA GLY A 274 -8.66 27.74 2.18
C GLY A 274 -8.85 27.38 3.65
N LEU A 275 -8.22 28.10 4.58
CA LEU A 275 -8.42 27.90 6.02
C LEU A 275 -9.60 28.71 6.62
N GLY A 276 -10.10 29.71 5.89
CA GLY A 276 -11.18 30.58 6.39
C GLY A 276 -10.76 31.51 7.54
N ILE A 277 -9.45 31.69 7.73
CA ILE A 277 -8.86 32.58 8.74
C ILE A 277 -8.38 33.87 8.06
N ARG A 278 -8.59 35.01 8.72
CA ARG A 278 -8.17 36.32 8.21
C ARG A 278 -6.64 36.43 8.13
N ASP A 279 -6.16 37.20 7.16
CA ASP A 279 -4.74 37.51 7.05
C ASP A 279 -4.24 38.35 8.23
N CYS A 280 -2.95 38.20 8.55
CA CYS A 280 -2.28 39.02 9.54
C CYS A 280 -2.23 40.49 9.07
N ASP A 281 -2.52 41.40 10.01
CA ASP A 281 -2.73 42.83 9.76
C ASP A 281 -1.75 43.72 10.54
N ASN A 282 -0.74 43.13 11.17
CA ASN A 282 0.23 43.88 11.95
C ASN A 282 1.63 43.27 11.87
N PRO A 283 2.69 44.05 12.14
CA PRO A 283 4.07 43.60 11.99
C PRO A 283 4.40 42.40 12.89
N GLU A 284 3.95 42.40 14.14
CA GLU A 284 4.32 41.37 15.12
C GLU A 284 3.76 40.00 14.74
N SER A 285 2.46 39.94 14.44
CA SER A 285 1.79 38.71 14.01
C SER A 285 2.33 38.19 12.67
N THR A 286 2.61 39.08 11.70
CA THR A 286 3.17 38.69 10.40
C THR A 286 4.57 38.09 10.55
N LYS A 287 5.41 38.68 11.41
CA LYS A 287 6.74 38.12 11.72
C LYS A 287 6.64 36.77 12.40
N GLN A 288 5.73 36.64 13.36
CA GLN A 288 5.52 35.38 14.07
C GLN A 288 4.99 34.28 13.12
N LEU A 289 4.08 34.64 12.22
CA LEU A 289 3.57 33.79 11.13
C LEU A 289 4.71 33.24 10.28
N ILE A 290 5.52 34.12 9.70
CA ILE A 290 6.63 33.74 8.81
C ILE A 290 7.68 32.93 9.58
N LYS A 291 7.97 33.30 10.82
CA LYS A 291 8.91 32.56 11.68
C LYS A 291 8.43 31.14 11.91
N LEU A 292 7.17 30.95 12.32
CA LEU A 292 6.62 29.62 12.60
C LEU A 292 6.43 28.79 11.34
N TYR A 293 5.98 29.41 10.24
CA TYR A 293 5.88 28.76 8.93
C TYR A 293 7.21 28.14 8.49
N ARG A 294 8.33 28.82 8.77
CA ARG A 294 9.67 28.29 8.45
C ARG A 294 10.19 27.30 9.49
N GLN A 295 9.84 27.47 10.76
CA GLN A 295 10.28 26.56 11.82
C GLN A 295 9.57 25.20 11.77
N LEU A 296 8.36 25.16 11.22
CA LEU A 296 7.54 23.95 11.09
C LEU A 296 7.60 23.35 9.68
N GLU A 297 8.57 23.76 8.86
CA GLU A 297 8.79 23.19 7.52
C GLU A 297 9.05 21.67 7.61
N ASP A 298 9.78 21.20 8.63
CA ASP A 298 10.07 19.78 8.82
C ASP A 298 8.96 19.00 9.56
N LEU A 299 7.74 19.55 9.68
CA LEU A 299 6.63 18.85 10.32
C LEU A 299 6.27 17.60 9.50
N ASP A 300 6.51 16.43 10.09
CA ASP A 300 6.29 15.14 9.45
C ASP A 300 4.78 14.92 9.17
N GLY A 301 4.46 14.65 7.90
CA GLY A 301 3.10 14.35 7.45
C GLY A 301 2.48 13.12 8.14
N THR A 302 3.29 12.21 8.68
CA THR A 302 2.77 11.07 9.47
C THR A 302 2.09 11.51 10.77
N GLN A 303 2.57 12.59 11.40
CA GLN A 303 1.93 13.17 12.59
C GLN A 303 0.54 13.71 12.28
N CYS A 304 0.32 14.07 11.01
CA CYS A 304 -0.94 14.57 10.48
C CYS A 304 -1.87 13.46 9.93
N GLY A 305 -1.43 12.19 9.95
CA GLY A 305 -2.17 11.08 9.33
C GLY A 305 -2.25 11.18 7.81
N CYS A 306 -1.30 11.87 7.17
CA CYS A 306 -1.25 12.04 5.72
C CYS A 306 -0.53 10.85 5.07
N PHE A 307 -1.29 9.81 4.74
CA PHE A 307 -0.76 8.61 4.11
C PHE A 307 -0.67 8.74 2.60
N GLN A 308 0.37 8.14 2.03
CA GLN A 308 0.53 8.07 0.58
C GLN A 308 -0.46 7.09 -0.05
N PRO A 309 -0.92 7.31 -1.29
CA PRO A 309 -1.74 6.34 -1.98
C PRO A 309 -0.93 5.08 -2.30
N CYS A 310 -1.58 3.91 -2.20
CA CYS A 310 -0.97 2.62 -2.56
C CYS A 310 -0.66 2.53 -4.06
N THR A 311 -1.41 3.25 -4.89
CA THR A 311 -1.14 3.40 -6.33
C THR A 311 -0.54 4.77 -6.59
N THR A 312 0.66 4.81 -7.16
CA THR A 312 1.30 6.08 -7.52
C THR A 312 1.93 6.03 -8.91
N THR A 313 1.91 7.16 -9.59
CA THR A 313 2.62 7.36 -10.85
C THR A 313 3.77 8.31 -10.63
N ILE A 314 4.98 7.90 -11.02
CA ILE A 314 6.17 8.74 -10.97
C ILE A 314 6.60 9.05 -12.39
N TYR A 315 6.87 10.33 -12.65
CA TYR A 315 7.38 10.81 -13.93
C TYR A 315 8.83 11.20 -13.74
N THR A 316 9.72 10.56 -14.48
CA THR A 316 11.14 10.91 -14.51
C THR A 316 11.41 11.79 -15.72
N ALA A 317 11.98 12.97 -15.47
CA ALA A 317 12.35 13.93 -16.50
C ALA A 317 13.84 13.83 -16.80
N SER A 318 14.18 13.57 -18.06
CA SER A 318 15.58 13.53 -18.53
C SER A 318 15.81 14.69 -19.48
N VAL A 319 16.72 15.59 -19.13
CA VAL A 319 17.14 16.69 -20.01
C VAL A 319 17.90 16.11 -21.19
N MET A 320 17.32 16.25 -22.38
CA MET A 320 17.91 15.76 -23.63
C MET A 320 18.89 16.75 -24.22
N ASN A 321 18.55 18.03 -24.15
CA ASN A 321 19.27 19.08 -24.84
C ASN A 321 18.96 20.45 -24.21
N ARG A 322 19.97 21.33 -24.20
CA ARG A 322 19.91 22.71 -23.72
C ARG A 322 20.59 23.60 -24.77
N LYS A 323 19.92 24.65 -25.23
CA LYS A 323 20.44 25.56 -26.26
C LYS A 323 20.13 27.01 -25.89
N PRO A 324 20.98 27.97 -26.31
CA PRO A 324 20.63 29.38 -26.21
C PRO A 324 19.34 29.69 -26.99
N PHE A 325 18.44 30.44 -26.38
CA PHE A 325 17.17 30.86 -26.96
C PHE A 325 17.04 32.38 -26.86
N HIS A 326 17.11 33.04 -28.01
CA HIS A 326 17.09 34.50 -28.07
C HIS A 326 15.94 34.97 -28.95
N ILE A 327 15.03 35.71 -28.32
CA ILE A 327 13.99 36.47 -28.99
C ILE A 327 14.08 37.95 -28.56
N SER A 328 13.14 38.80 -28.99
CA SER A 328 13.17 40.24 -28.69
C SER A 328 13.02 40.58 -27.20
N VAL A 329 12.56 39.63 -26.38
CA VAL A 329 12.39 39.76 -24.93
C VAL A 329 13.09 38.59 -24.23
N PRO A 330 13.59 38.76 -22.99
CA PRO A 330 14.08 37.64 -22.22
C PRO A 330 12.98 36.58 -22.05
N ALA A 331 13.28 35.35 -22.45
CA ALA A 331 12.29 34.28 -22.49
C ALA A 331 12.97 32.92 -22.41
N ALA A 332 12.21 31.88 -22.10
CA ALA A 332 12.68 30.50 -22.22
C ALA A 332 11.66 29.63 -22.93
N GLN A 333 12.15 28.60 -23.61
CA GLN A 333 11.33 27.61 -24.29
C GLN A 333 11.54 26.25 -23.63
N LEU A 334 10.45 25.59 -23.26
CA LEU A 334 10.46 24.23 -22.72
C LEU A 334 9.66 23.31 -23.63
N TRP A 335 10.24 22.16 -23.92
CA TRP A 335 9.57 21.05 -24.60
C TRP A 335 9.57 19.83 -23.69
N VAL A 336 8.40 19.26 -23.43
CA VAL A 336 8.28 18.07 -22.59
C VAL A 336 7.49 17.01 -23.33
N TYR A 337 8.10 15.87 -23.62
CA TYR A 337 7.50 14.85 -24.47
C TYR A 337 7.98 13.43 -24.15
N TYR A 338 7.16 12.45 -24.51
CA TYR A 338 7.55 11.05 -24.51
C TYR A 338 8.35 10.71 -25.76
N THR A 339 9.38 9.89 -25.64
CA THR A 339 10.09 9.30 -26.80
C THR A 339 9.69 7.86 -27.07
N SER A 340 8.96 7.24 -26.13
CA SER A 340 8.49 5.86 -26.20
C SER A 340 7.16 5.74 -25.46
N LYS A 341 6.38 4.71 -25.81
CA LYS A 341 5.15 4.33 -25.11
C LYS A 341 5.35 3.30 -24.00
N MET A 342 6.60 2.95 -23.73
CA MET A 342 6.94 2.00 -22.67
C MET A 342 6.71 2.64 -21.31
N VAL A 343 5.96 1.95 -20.47
CA VAL A 343 5.72 2.31 -19.08
C VAL A 343 6.29 1.20 -18.21
N THR A 344 6.98 1.57 -17.12
CA THR A 344 7.45 0.59 -16.15
C THR A 344 6.35 0.36 -15.13
N ILE A 345 5.99 -0.89 -14.89
CA ILE A 345 5.05 -1.27 -13.84
C ILE A 345 5.81 -2.00 -12.76
N VAL A 346 5.69 -1.50 -11.53
CA VAL A 346 6.29 -2.05 -10.32
C VAL A 346 5.15 -2.44 -9.38
N GLU A 347 4.96 -3.73 -9.16
CA GLU A 347 3.87 -4.27 -8.35
C GLU A 347 4.43 -5.05 -7.16
N GLU A 348 3.94 -4.73 -5.98
CA GLU A 348 4.14 -5.53 -4.77
C GLU A 348 3.03 -6.57 -4.64
N PHE A 349 3.41 -7.79 -4.27
CA PHE A 349 2.49 -8.87 -4.00
C PHE A 349 2.99 -9.74 -2.85
N HIS A 350 2.07 -10.48 -2.23
CA HIS A 350 2.44 -11.50 -1.26
C HIS A 350 3.14 -12.66 -1.96
N GLY A 351 4.45 -12.80 -1.73
CA GLY A 351 5.29 -13.82 -2.36
C GLY A 351 5.03 -15.25 -1.88
N TYR A 352 4.14 -15.41 -0.89
CA TYR A 352 3.75 -16.71 -0.36
C TYR A 352 2.22 -16.82 -0.31
N ASP A 353 1.65 -17.64 -1.18
CA ASP A 353 0.23 -17.88 -1.26
C ASP A 353 -0.15 -19.27 -0.72
N PHE A 354 -1.45 -19.54 -0.65
CA PHE A 354 -1.95 -20.83 -0.16
C PHE A 354 -1.51 -22.01 -1.04
N ASN A 355 -1.35 -21.80 -2.35
CA ASN A 355 -0.91 -22.84 -3.27
C ASN A 355 0.55 -23.24 -2.98
N GLN A 356 1.43 -22.26 -2.78
CA GLN A 356 2.82 -22.48 -2.39
C GLN A 356 2.90 -23.15 -1.01
N PHE A 357 2.05 -22.75 -0.06
CA PHE A 357 1.94 -23.41 1.24
C PHE A 357 1.60 -24.90 1.12
N VAL A 358 0.57 -25.26 0.35
CA VAL A 358 0.18 -26.66 0.14
C VAL A 358 1.29 -27.44 -0.57
N SER A 359 1.98 -26.81 -1.53
CA SER A 359 3.12 -27.40 -2.22
C SER A 359 4.27 -27.72 -1.27
N ASP A 360 4.68 -26.78 -0.42
CA ASP A 360 5.78 -26.97 0.55
C ASP A 360 5.42 -27.99 1.64
N LEU A 361 4.17 -27.95 2.12
CA LEU A 361 3.60 -28.92 3.06
C LEU A 361 3.65 -30.34 2.47
N GLY A 362 3.12 -30.50 1.26
CA GLY A 362 3.08 -31.78 0.54
C GLY A 362 4.49 -32.29 0.22
N GLY A 363 5.39 -31.42 -0.21
CA GLY A 363 6.79 -31.75 -0.47
C GLY A 363 7.52 -32.25 0.79
N SER A 364 7.36 -31.56 1.91
CA SER A 364 8.01 -31.90 3.17
C SER A 364 7.50 -33.22 3.75
N LEU A 365 6.17 -33.42 3.79
CA LEU A 365 5.54 -34.65 4.26
C LEU A 365 5.83 -35.85 3.32
N GLY A 366 5.80 -35.62 2.01
CA GLY A 366 6.06 -36.63 1.00
C GLY A 366 7.52 -37.09 0.99
N PHE A 367 8.48 -36.16 1.07
CA PHE A 367 9.91 -36.47 1.03
C PHE A 367 10.42 -37.11 2.33
N LEU A 368 10.08 -36.55 3.50
CA LEU A 368 10.66 -36.99 4.77
C LEU A 368 9.92 -38.16 5.41
N LEU A 369 8.61 -38.24 5.25
CA LEU A 369 7.78 -39.29 5.87
C LEU A 369 7.21 -40.28 4.85
N GLY A 370 7.41 -40.07 3.55
CA GLY A 370 6.78 -40.88 2.50
C GLY A 370 5.26 -40.77 2.49
N LEU A 371 4.70 -39.76 3.15
CA LEU A 371 3.26 -39.60 3.32
C LEU A 371 2.70 -38.90 2.08
N SER A 372 2.10 -39.69 1.19
CA SER A 372 1.33 -39.17 0.05
C SER A 372 -0.12 -38.90 0.44
N VAL A 373 -0.87 -38.23 -0.43
CA VAL A 373 -2.33 -38.04 -0.28
C VAL A 373 -3.04 -39.39 -0.09
N LEU A 374 -2.63 -40.43 -0.85
CA LEU A 374 -3.16 -41.79 -0.69
C LEU A 374 -2.77 -42.41 0.66
N GLY A 375 -1.55 -42.15 1.14
CA GLY A 375 -1.10 -42.57 2.47
C GLY A 375 -1.89 -41.91 3.60
N LEU A 376 -2.23 -40.62 3.46
CA LEU A 376 -3.06 -39.89 4.40
C LEU A 376 -4.50 -40.41 4.42
N ILE A 377 -5.08 -40.69 3.24
CA ILE A 377 -6.43 -41.30 3.13
C ILE A 377 -6.42 -42.66 3.82
N GLY A 378 -5.44 -43.53 3.53
CA GLY A 378 -5.33 -44.84 4.19
C GLY A 378 -5.13 -44.74 5.71
N LEU A 379 -4.39 -43.73 6.19
CA LEU A 379 -4.26 -43.46 7.63
C LEU A 379 -5.60 -43.04 8.24
N LEU A 380 -6.34 -42.15 7.59
CA LEU A 380 -7.66 -41.71 8.05
C LEU A 380 -8.66 -42.86 8.08
N GLU A 381 -8.68 -43.72 7.06
CA GLU A 381 -9.51 -44.94 7.04
C GLU A 381 -9.20 -45.84 8.25
N LYS A 382 -7.91 -46.05 8.57
CA LYS A 382 -7.50 -46.85 9.72
C LYS A 382 -7.82 -46.20 11.06
N ILE A 383 -7.71 -44.88 11.16
CA ILE A 383 -8.13 -44.13 12.37
C ILE A 383 -9.65 -44.26 12.56
N VAL A 384 -10.43 -44.07 11.50
CA VAL A 384 -11.89 -44.24 11.50
C VAL A 384 -12.24 -45.67 11.91
N GLU A 385 -11.65 -46.68 11.28
CA GLU A 385 -11.83 -48.09 11.63
C GLU A 385 -11.50 -48.36 13.11
N LEU A 386 -10.36 -47.86 13.61
CA LEU A 386 -9.98 -48.02 15.02
C LEU A 386 -10.92 -47.31 15.99
N VAL A 387 -11.40 -46.11 15.66
CA VAL A 387 -12.35 -45.35 16.50
C VAL A 387 -13.71 -46.05 16.51
N PHE A 388 -14.20 -46.51 15.36
CA PHE A 388 -15.46 -47.24 15.24
C PHE A 388 -15.40 -48.61 15.92
N ILE A 389 -14.34 -49.40 15.71
CA ILE A 389 -14.16 -50.70 16.38
C ILE A 389 -14.00 -50.52 17.89
N ARG A 390 -13.27 -49.50 18.37
CA ARG A 390 -13.16 -49.23 19.81
C ARG A 390 -14.49 -48.78 20.41
N ARG A 391 -15.32 -48.01 19.69
CA ARG A 391 -16.70 -47.70 20.09
C ARG A 391 -17.57 -48.95 20.14
N LEU A 392 -17.51 -49.83 19.14
CA LEU A 392 -18.29 -51.07 19.12
C LEU A 392 -17.85 -52.05 20.23
N LEU A 393 -16.55 -52.12 20.52
CA LEU A 393 -16.02 -52.94 21.63
C LEU A 393 -16.35 -52.33 22.99
N SER A 394 -16.36 -51.00 23.14
CA SER A 394 -16.79 -50.37 24.39
C SER A 394 -18.30 -50.55 24.60
N GLU A 395 -19.11 -50.46 23.55
CA GLU A 395 -20.54 -50.77 23.60
C GLU A 395 -20.82 -52.24 23.92
N LYS A 396 -20.08 -53.19 23.32
CA LYS A 396 -20.19 -54.62 23.66
C LYS A 396 -19.77 -54.91 25.10
N ARG A 397 -18.70 -54.28 25.60
CA ARG A 397 -18.28 -54.41 27.00
C ARG A 397 -19.29 -53.79 27.96
N LYS A 398 -19.92 -52.67 27.60
CA LYS A 398 -21.01 -52.07 28.37
C LYS A 398 -22.21 -53.00 28.43
N LYS A 399 -22.63 -53.56 27.28
CA LYS A 399 -23.71 -54.57 27.21
C LYS A 399 -23.38 -55.88 27.95
N GLN A 400 -22.11 -56.29 28.04
CA GLN A 400 -21.69 -57.44 28.85
C GLN A 400 -21.68 -57.13 30.34
N ALA A 401 -21.21 -55.95 30.74
CA ALA A 401 -21.28 -55.50 32.14
C ALA A 401 -22.74 -55.34 32.60
N ASP A 402 -23.61 -54.78 31.76
CA ASP A 402 -25.05 -54.67 32.04
C ASP A 402 -25.72 -56.06 32.15
N LYS A 403 -25.24 -57.06 31.38
CA LYS A 403 -25.70 -58.45 31.47
C LYS A 403 -25.16 -59.20 32.69
N GLU A 404 -23.94 -58.92 33.14
CA GLU A 404 -23.36 -59.50 34.36
C GLU A 404 -24.05 -58.94 35.62
N VAL A 405 -24.38 -57.66 35.64
CA VAL A 405 -25.18 -57.04 36.71
C VAL A 405 -26.59 -57.64 36.74
N ALA A 406 -27.25 -57.78 35.59
CA ALA A 406 -28.56 -58.42 35.49
C ALA A 406 -28.54 -59.95 35.81
N SER A 407 -27.40 -60.61 35.67
CA SER A 407 -27.20 -62.02 36.02
C SER A 407 -27.01 -62.20 37.53
N ASN A 408 -26.30 -61.30 38.19
CA ASN A 408 -26.15 -61.33 39.65
C ASN A 408 -27.47 -61.00 40.36
N ASP A 409 -28.28 -60.08 39.83
CA ASP A 409 -29.62 -59.80 40.36
C ASP A 409 -30.58 -61.00 40.20
N ARG A 410 -30.35 -61.88 39.22
CA ARG A 410 -31.18 -63.07 38.98
C ARG A 410 -30.77 -64.29 39.81
N ALA A 411 -29.48 -64.40 40.18
CA ALA A 411 -28.98 -65.47 41.04
C ALA A 411 -29.43 -65.33 42.50
N GLU A 412 -29.80 -64.13 42.95
CA GLU A 412 -30.40 -63.89 44.27
C GLU A 412 -31.93 -64.16 44.30
N SER A 413 -32.58 -64.29 43.13
CA SER A 413 -34.03 -64.46 43.01
C SER A 413 -34.51 -65.92 42.82
N THR A 414 -33.64 -66.87 42.48
CA THR A 414 -34.03 -68.26 42.14
C THR A 414 -33.92 -69.29 43.27
N THR A 415 -33.63 -68.90 44.51
CA THR A 415 -33.68 -69.80 45.68
C THR A 415 -35.08 -69.91 46.29
N ALA A 416 -36.10 -69.28 45.68
CA ALA A 416 -37.41 -69.11 46.30
C ALA A 416 -38.59 -69.51 45.39
N GLU A 417 -38.50 -70.50 44.51
CA GLU A 417 -39.72 -71.05 43.89
C GLU A 417 -39.52 -72.45 43.30
N GLN A 418 -39.28 -73.42 44.18
CA GLN A 418 -39.38 -74.84 43.85
C GLN A 418 -40.57 -75.43 44.59
N ARG A 419 -41.78 -75.15 44.10
CA ARG A 419 -42.98 -75.97 44.37
C ARG A 419 -43.94 -75.86 43.19
N THR A 420 -44.42 -77.03 42.79
CA THR A 420 -45.74 -77.34 42.21
C THR A 420 -45.80 -77.76 40.72
N ASN A 421 -45.88 -79.09 40.56
CA ASN A 421 -46.76 -79.88 39.70
C ASN A 421 -46.53 -80.07 38.18
N THR A 422 -45.98 -81.26 37.94
CA THR A 422 -46.30 -82.32 36.96
C THR A 422 -47.69 -82.35 36.30
N SER A 423 -47.69 -82.61 34.98
CA SER A 423 -48.32 -83.75 34.26
C SER A 423 -49.30 -83.45 33.11
N ASN A 424 -49.11 -84.24 32.03
CA ASN A 424 -50.02 -84.69 30.95
C ASN A 424 -50.34 -83.71 29.79
N HIS A 425 -50.62 -84.13 28.55
CA HIS A 425 -50.37 -85.31 27.68
C HIS A 425 -51.03 -84.92 26.31
N SER A 426 -50.48 -85.40 25.17
CA SER A 426 -51.15 -85.71 23.86
C SER A 426 -51.72 -84.55 23.02
N ASP A 427 -51.91 -84.57 21.70
CA ASP A 427 -51.56 -85.38 20.50
C ASP A 427 -51.91 -84.43 19.29
N GLU A 428 -51.07 -84.27 18.25
CA GLU A 428 -51.16 -84.88 16.90
C GLU A 428 -52.00 -84.12 15.83
N VAL A 429 -51.46 -84.12 14.59
CA VAL A 429 -52.12 -84.04 13.25
C VAL A 429 -52.39 -82.68 12.53
N THR A 430 -51.43 -82.32 11.65
CA THR A 430 -51.47 -82.21 10.15
C THR A 430 -52.35 -81.13 9.43
N PRO A 431 -51.89 -80.58 8.26
CA PRO A 431 -52.37 -79.35 7.60
C PRO A 431 -53.30 -79.68 6.39
N PRO A 432 -53.73 -78.75 5.46
CA PRO A 432 -52.85 -78.14 4.44
C PRO A 432 -53.31 -76.80 3.77
N GLU A 433 -52.42 -76.30 2.90
CA GLU A 433 -52.63 -75.67 1.57
C GLU A 433 -53.25 -74.26 1.31
N LYS A 434 -52.40 -73.49 0.59
CA LYS A 434 -52.62 -72.69 -0.65
C LYS A 434 -53.38 -71.36 -0.63
N GLY A 435 -52.71 -70.34 -1.19
CA GLY A 435 -53.33 -69.14 -1.76
C GLY A 435 -52.33 -68.01 -2.07
N SER A 436 -51.82 -67.96 -3.30
CA SER A 436 -51.14 -66.81 -3.94
C SER A 436 -52.19 -65.96 -4.71
N PRO A 437 -51.90 -64.87 -5.47
CA PRO A 437 -50.84 -63.84 -5.48
C PRO A 437 -51.42 -62.39 -5.55
N THR A 438 -50.58 -61.42 -5.94
CA THR A 438 -50.86 -60.05 -6.46
C THR A 438 -51.09 -58.96 -5.40
N GLY A 439 -50.57 -57.73 -5.50
CA GLY A 439 -49.91 -56.95 -6.56
C GLY A 439 -50.08 -55.45 -6.21
N ALA A 440 -49.43 -54.55 -6.98
CA ALA A 440 -49.42 -53.07 -6.90
C ALA A 440 -48.40 -52.48 -5.90
N ILE A 441 -47.33 -51.76 -6.28
CA ILE A 441 -47.15 -50.63 -7.23
C ILE A 441 -48.09 -49.46 -6.94
N LEU A 442 -47.55 -48.34 -6.42
CA LEU A 442 -47.55 -47.03 -7.09
C LEU A 442 -46.93 -45.95 -6.19
N SER A 443 -46.07 -45.16 -6.85
CA SER A 443 -45.86 -43.71 -6.67
C SER A 443 -45.12 -43.19 -5.45
#